data_AF-A0A2V8T1B6-F1
#
_entry.id   AF-A0A2V8T1B6-F1
#
_cell.length_a   1.000
_cell.length_b   1.000
_cell.length_c   1.000
_cell.angle_alpha   90.00
_cell.angle_beta   90.00
_cell.angle_gamma   90.00
#
_symmetry.space_group_name_H-M   'P 1'
#
loop_
_entity.id
_entity.type
_entity.pdbx_description
1 polymer ?
#
loop_
_entity_poly.entity_id
_entity_poly.type
_entity_poly.pdbx_seq_one_letter_code
_entity_poly.pdbx_strand_id
1 'polypeptide(L)'
;MKARLHSAVRALAFIAVSAASVSAQDWDHAVSLFNQKQYRPAIREFHILVKANPDAWNSWYYIGASHFQLQSYEDAIDAFQNYMKSAEKDDKAQVTGNYFIGMSYYQLKQYDKAIPGLTRYAL
;
A
#
# COMPACT_ATOMS: atom_id res chain seq x y z
N MET A 1 -29.61 39.34 13.86
CA MET A 1 -28.63 38.27 14.15
C MET A 1 -29.23 36.92 13.82
N LYS A 2 -28.81 36.27 12.73
CA LYS A 2 -29.21 34.89 12.38
C LYS A 2 -28.14 33.93 12.89
N ALA A 3 -28.41 33.20 13.98
CA ALA A 3 -27.56 32.10 14.42
C ALA A 3 -28.08 30.80 13.78
N ARG A 4 -27.32 30.27 12.81
CA ARG A 4 -27.63 29.06 12.06
C ARG A 4 -27.16 27.82 12.84
N LEU A 5 -28.13 26.97 13.20
CA LEU A 5 -28.18 25.53 12.94
C LEU A 5 -26.83 24.79 12.90
N HIS A 6 -26.49 24.05 13.96
CA HIS A 6 -25.59 22.88 13.89
C HIS A 6 -26.17 21.72 14.70
N SER A 7 -27.34 21.27 14.28
CA SER A 7 -27.94 19.99 14.67
C SER A 7 -27.48 18.92 13.67
N ALA A 8 -26.31 18.28 13.87
CA ALA A 8 -25.94 17.07 13.11
C ALA A 8 -24.78 16.21 13.66
N VAL A 9 -24.23 16.44 14.86
CA VAL A 9 -23.07 15.65 15.34
C VAL A 9 -23.48 14.42 16.18
N ARG A 10 -24.78 14.13 16.33
CA ARG A 10 -25.28 13.09 17.26
C ARG A 10 -25.70 11.75 16.65
N ALA A 11 -25.39 11.47 15.39
CA ALA A 11 -25.92 10.25 14.75
C ALA A 11 -24.90 9.48 13.91
N LEU A 12 -23.72 9.16 14.46
CA LEU A 12 -22.90 8.02 13.97
C LEU A 12 -22.21 7.26 15.10
N ALA A 13 -22.73 7.34 16.32
CA ALA A 13 -22.38 6.41 17.39
C ALA A 13 -23.31 5.18 17.28
N PHE A 14 -23.12 4.27 16.31
CA PHE A 14 -23.64 2.89 16.35
C PHE A 14 -23.16 1.96 15.21
N ILE A 15 -21.91 2.02 14.76
CA ILE A 15 -21.19 0.83 14.21
C ILE A 15 -19.72 0.90 14.62
N ALA A 16 -19.46 0.81 15.92
CA ALA A 16 -18.14 0.51 16.45
C ALA A 16 -18.16 -0.89 17.06
N VAL A 17 -18.52 -1.88 16.23
CA VAL A 17 -18.25 -3.29 16.57
C VAL A 17 -16.75 -3.48 16.33
N SER A 18 -16.00 -3.28 17.42
CA SER A 18 -14.58 -3.62 17.63
C SER A 18 -13.70 -3.63 16.37
N ALA A 19 -13.35 -2.45 15.87
CA ALA A 19 -12.05 -2.29 15.23
C ALA A 19 -11.00 -2.49 16.33
N ALA A 20 -10.65 -3.76 16.59
CA ALA A 20 -9.54 -4.10 17.45
C ALA A 20 -8.36 -3.24 16.99
N SER A 21 -7.80 -2.49 17.92
CA SER A 21 -6.70 -1.57 17.66
C SER A 21 -5.57 -2.33 17.00
N VAL A 22 -5.41 -2.19 15.68
CA VAL A 22 -4.22 -2.67 15.00
C VAL A 22 -3.03 -2.01 15.68
N SER A 23 -2.20 -2.85 16.27
CA SER A 23 -1.13 -2.48 17.16
C SER A 23 0.22 -2.57 16.43
N ALA A 24 1.28 -2.00 17.01
CA ALA A 24 2.63 -2.17 16.48
C ALA A 24 3.04 -3.65 16.38
N GLN A 25 2.46 -4.53 17.21
CA GLN A 25 2.72 -5.97 17.18
C GLN A 25 2.23 -6.63 15.88
N ASP A 26 1.13 -6.14 15.30
CA ASP A 26 0.57 -6.68 14.05
C ASP A 26 1.47 -6.31 12.86
N TRP A 27 2.08 -5.13 12.90
CA TRP A 27 3.09 -4.69 11.92
C TRP A 27 4.35 -5.56 11.97
N ASP A 28 4.92 -5.74 13.17
CA ASP A 28 6.15 -6.52 13.35
C ASP A 28 5.97 -7.98 12.91
N HIS A 29 4.79 -8.56 13.18
CA HIS A 29 4.46 -9.90 12.73
C HIS A 29 4.36 -9.97 11.18
N ALA A 30 3.67 -9.04 10.54
CA ALA A 30 3.57 -8.98 9.08
C ALA A 30 4.94 -8.84 8.40
N VAL A 31 5.80 -7.97 8.94
CA VAL A 31 7.18 -7.79 8.45
C VAL A 31 8.02 -9.05 8.70
N SER A 32 7.86 -9.71 9.84
CA SER A 32 8.54 -10.98 10.12
C SER A 32 8.19 -12.06 9.09
N LEU A 33 6.91 -12.20 8.73
CA LEU A 33 6.47 -13.11 7.67
C LEU A 33 7.13 -12.78 6.33
N PHE A 34 7.18 -11.49 5.97
CA PHE A 34 7.87 -11.03 4.76
C PHE A 34 9.36 -11.40 4.76
N ASN A 35 10.07 -11.13 5.86
CA ASN A 35 11.49 -11.43 6.00
C ASN A 35 11.79 -12.93 5.94
N GLN A 36 10.85 -13.76 6.41
CA GLN A 36 10.89 -15.21 6.27
C GLN A 36 10.47 -15.72 4.88
N LYS A 37 10.26 -14.82 3.91
CA LYS A 37 9.78 -15.12 2.55
C LYS A 37 8.40 -15.79 2.51
N GLN A 38 7.64 -15.69 3.59
CA GLN A 38 6.25 -16.14 3.66
C GLN A 38 5.33 -15.08 3.05
N TYR A 39 5.48 -14.85 1.75
CA TYR A 39 4.85 -13.73 1.05
C TYR A 39 3.32 -13.78 1.05
N ARG A 40 2.72 -14.97 0.86
CA ARG A 40 1.24 -15.10 0.87
C ARG A 40 0.64 -14.80 2.24
N PRO A 41 1.17 -15.34 3.36
CA PRO A 41 0.79 -14.89 4.69
C PRO A 41 1.01 -13.39 4.92
N ALA A 42 2.18 -12.86 4.54
CA ALA A 42 2.50 -11.45 4.70
C ALA A 42 1.49 -10.54 4.00
N ILE A 43 1.13 -10.84 2.75
CA ILE A 43 0.10 -10.10 1.98
C ILE A 43 -1.23 -10.02 2.75
N ARG A 44 -1.68 -11.14 3.34
CA ARG A 44 -2.94 -11.14 4.11
C ARG A 44 -2.87 -10.22 5.31
N GLU A 45 -1.79 -10.29 6.08
CA GLU A 45 -1.60 -9.43 7.26
C GLU A 45 -1.51 -7.95 6.84
N PHE A 46 -0.71 -7.61 5.84
CA PHE A 46 -0.63 -6.24 5.36
C PHE A 46 -1.97 -5.70 4.84
N HIS A 47 -2.83 -6.53 4.23
CA HIS A 47 -4.18 -6.10 3.86
C HIS A 47 -5.08 -5.81 5.07
N ILE A 48 -4.89 -6.51 6.20
CA ILE A 48 -5.58 -6.19 7.45
C ILE A 48 -5.10 -4.81 7.95
N LEU A 49 -3.79 -4.56 7.92
CA LEU A 49 -3.19 -3.29 8.35
C LEU A 49 -3.68 -2.11 7.50
N VAL A 50 -3.75 -2.26 6.18
CA VAL A 50 -4.34 -1.24 5.27
C VAL A 50 -5.78 -0.92 5.64
N LYS A 51 -6.60 -1.94 5.94
CA LYS A 51 -8.01 -1.74 6.30
C LYS A 51 -8.19 -1.02 7.63
N ALA A 52 -7.31 -1.30 8.59
CA ALA A 52 -7.38 -0.72 9.92
C ALA A 52 -6.82 0.71 9.98
N ASN A 53 -5.77 0.98 9.20
CA ASN A 53 -5.19 2.30 9.06
C ASN A 53 -4.99 2.63 7.56
N PRO A 54 -5.94 3.35 6.95
CA PRO A 54 -5.85 3.78 5.56
C PRO A 54 -4.59 4.61 5.23
N ASP A 55 -3.97 5.24 6.23
CA ASP A 55 -2.74 6.04 6.08
C ASP A 55 -1.46 5.19 6.22
N ALA A 56 -1.57 3.87 6.45
CA ALA A 56 -0.42 2.96 6.53
C ALA A 56 0.10 2.58 5.14
N TRP A 57 0.50 3.58 4.36
CA TRP A 57 0.97 3.44 2.98
C TRP A 57 2.15 2.44 2.85
N ASN A 58 3.01 2.32 3.88
CA ASN A 58 4.07 1.30 3.92
C ASN A 58 3.54 -0.13 3.73
N SER A 59 2.31 -0.44 4.15
CA SER A 59 1.70 -1.76 3.93
C SER A 59 1.55 -2.09 2.45
N TRP A 60 1.16 -1.11 1.62
CA TRP A 60 1.05 -1.28 0.17
C TRP A 60 2.38 -1.59 -0.49
N TYR A 61 3.48 -1.02 0.02
CA TYR A 61 4.82 -1.37 -0.42
C TYR A 61 5.14 -2.85 -0.18
N TYR A 62 4.89 -3.36 1.03
CA TYR A 62 5.17 -4.76 1.33
C TYR A 62 4.24 -5.72 0.61
N ILE A 63 2.98 -5.33 0.34
CA ILE A 63 2.07 -6.08 -0.54
C ILE A 63 2.67 -6.18 -1.94
N GLY A 64 3.05 -5.06 -2.55
CA GLY A 64 3.65 -5.02 -3.88
C GLY A 64 4.95 -5.80 -3.96
N ALA A 65 5.84 -5.63 -2.98
CA ALA A 65 7.10 -6.37 -2.90
C ALA A 65 6.86 -7.88 -2.76
N SER A 66 5.85 -8.29 -1.98
CA SER A 66 5.49 -9.71 -1.82
C SER A 66 4.96 -10.31 -3.12
N HIS A 67 4.08 -9.60 -3.84
CA HIS A 67 3.59 -10.03 -5.15
C HIS A 67 4.72 -10.12 -6.18
N PHE A 68 5.65 -9.15 -6.17
CA PHE A 68 6.83 -9.18 -7.03
C PHE A 68 7.70 -10.42 -6.78
N GLN A 69 7.95 -10.77 -5.51
CA GLN A 69 8.71 -11.97 -5.14
C GLN A 69 7.98 -13.26 -5.50
N LEU A 70 6.65 -13.25 -5.51
CA LEU A 70 5.81 -14.35 -6.01
C LEU A 70 5.69 -14.37 -7.54
N GLN A 71 6.38 -13.47 -8.25
CA GLN A 71 6.29 -13.30 -9.70
C GLN A 71 4.87 -12.99 -10.21
N SER A 72 4.01 -12.48 -9.32
CA SER A 72 2.67 -12.01 -9.64
C SER A 72 2.77 -10.52 -10.00
N TYR A 73 3.37 -10.25 -11.15
CA TYR A 73 3.83 -8.90 -11.51
C TYR A 73 2.68 -7.92 -11.76
N GLU A 74 1.54 -8.38 -12.27
CA GLU A 74 0.33 -7.56 -12.43
C GLU A 74 -0.19 -7.08 -11.06
N ASP A 75 -0.34 -8.00 -10.10
CA ASP A 75 -0.75 -7.64 -8.74
C ASP A 75 0.27 -6.72 -8.05
N ALA A 76 1.57 -6.92 -8.34
CA ALA A 76 2.63 -6.06 -7.83
C ALA A 76 2.45 -4.63 -8.34
N ILE A 77 2.18 -4.46 -9.64
CA ILE A 77 1.91 -3.15 -10.25
C ILE A 77 0.74 -2.46 -9.55
N ASP A 78 -0.38 -3.16 -9.37
CA ASP A 78 -1.57 -2.61 -8.72
C ASP A 78 -1.28 -2.17 -7.27
N ALA A 79 -0.54 -2.98 -6.52
CA ALA A 79 -0.15 -2.65 -5.16
C ALA A 79 0.80 -1.45 -5.09
N PHE A 80 1.78 -1.35 -5.99
CA PHE A 80 2.69 -0.20 -6.05
C PHE A 80 2.00 1.09 -6.53
N GLN A 81 0.96 0.99 -7.37
CA GLN A 81 0.10 2.14 -7.68
C GLN A 81 -0.67 2.62 -6.44
N ASN A 82 -1.22 1.69 -5.65
CA ASN A 82 -1.86 2.05 -4.38
C ASN A 82 -0.87 2.64 -3.37
N TYR A 83 0.37 2.15 -3.33
CA TYR A 83 1.44 2.71 -2.52
C TYR A 83 1.72 4.18 -2.89
N MET A 84 1.93 4.46 -4.18
CA MET A 84 2.16 5.82 -4.67
C MET A 84 0.96 6.74 -4.42
N LYS A 85 -0.26 6.24 -4.59
CA LYS A 85 -1.48 7.01 -4.31
C LYS A 85 -1.64 7.33 -2.83
N SER A 86 -1.35 6.38 -1.95
CA SER A 86 -1.48 6.55 -0.50
C SER A 86 -0.37 7.44 0.08
N ALA A 87 0.80 7.47 -0.58
CA ALA A 87 1.94 8.30 -0.23
C ALA A 87 2.18 9.42 -1.29
N GLU A 88 1.10 10.01 -1.81
CA GLU A 88 1.18 10.97 -2.94
C GLU A 88 2.11 12.15 -2.67
N LYS A 89 2.21 12.59 -1.42
CA LYS A 89 3.06 13.72 -1.00
C LYS A 89 4.51 13.33 -0.70
N ASP A 90 4.86 12.04 -0.78
CA ASP A 90 6.22 11.55 -0.54
C ASP A 90 6.90 11.25 -1.89
N ASP A 91 7.83 12.13 -2.27
CA ASP A 91 8.61 11.97 -3.50
C ASP A 91 9.37 10.64 -3.54
N LYS A 92 9.85 10.13 -2.40
CA LYS A 92 10.54 8.83 -2.35
C LYS A 92 9.59 7.70 -2.67
N ALA A 93 8.35 7.77 -2.19
CA ALA A 93 7.34 6.78 -2.53
C ALA A 93 7.01 6.79 -4.03
N GLN A 94 6.97 7.98 -4.67
CA GLN A 94 6.80 8.08 -6.11
C GLN A 94 7.97 7.45 -6.88
N VAL A 95 9.20 7.70 -6.44
CA VAL A 95 10.42 7.11 -7.03
C VAL A 95 10.39 5.58 -6.89
N THR A 96 10.19 5.08 -5.67
CA THR A 96 10.18 3.65 -5.36
C THR A 96 9.05 2.92 -6.08
N GLY A 97 7.83 3.46 -6.08
CA GLY A 97 6.70 2.85 -6.78
C GLY A 97 6.92 2.77 -8.29
N ASN A 98 7.38 3.85 -8.92
CA ASN A 98 7.69 3.86 -10.35
C ASN A 98 8.79 2.85 -10.72
N TYR A 99 9.83 2.74 -9.88
CA TYR A 99 10.90 1.75 -10.07
C TYR A 99 10.34 0.32 -10.08
N PHE A 100 9.57 -0.07 -9.05
CA PHE A 100 9.04 -1.42 -8.98
C PHE A 100 7.97 -1.71 -10.03
N ILE A 101 7.16 -0.73 -10.43
CA ILE A 101 6.24 -0.86 -11.57
C ILE A 101 7.03 -1.10 -12.87
N GLY A 102 8.10 -0.32 -13.11
CA GLY A 102 8.98 -0.50 -14.26
C GLY A 102 9.63 -1.89 -14.28
N MET A 103 10.15 -2.33 -13.13
CA MET A 103 10.70 -3.68 -12.97
C MET A 103 9.65 -4.77 -13.22
N SER A 104 8.41 -4.59 -12.75
CA SER A 104 7.31 -5.54 -12.96
C SER A 104 6.94 -5.64 -14.45
N TYR A 105 6.81 -4.50 -15.15
CA TYR A 105 6.60 -4.50 -16.60
C TYR A 105 7.76 -5.13 -17.37
N TYR A 106 9.00 -4.93 -16.93
CA TYR A 106 10.17 -5.58 -17.52
C TYR A 106 10.09 -7.11 -17.39
N GLN A 107 9.71 -7.62 -16.22
CA GLN A 107 9.53 -9.06 -16.01
C GLN A 107 8.39 -9.63 -16.85
N LEU A 108 7.34 -8.85 -17.08
CA LEU A 108 6.24 -9.17 -18.00
C LEU A 108 6.61 -9.01 -19.49
N LYS A 109 7.86 -8.63 -19.81
CA LYS A 109 8.35 -8.35 -21.17
C LYS A 109 7.59 -7.22 -21.89
N GLN A 110 6.90 -6.36 -21.14
CA GLN A 110 6.23 -5.15 -21.62
C GLN A 110 7.20 -3.97 -21.54
N TYR A 111 8.28 -4.03 -22.34
CA TYR A 111 9.42 -3.13 -22.22
C TYR A 111 9.07 -1.66 -22.49
N ASP A 112 8.14 -1.43 -23.40
CA ASP A 112 7.52 -0.13 -23.69
C ASP A 112 6.95 0.54 -22.43
N LYS A 113 6.31 -0.24 -21.55
CA LYS A 113 5.76 0.25 -20.28
C LYS A 113 6.78 0.29 -19.14
N ALA A 114 7.87 -0.45 -19.26
CA ALA A 114 8.93 -0.48 -18.26
C ALA A 114 9.81 0.78 -18.30
N ILE A 115 10.04 1.34 -19.50
CA ILE A 115 10.95 2.48 -19.74
C ILE A 115 10.72 3.64 -18.77
N PRO A 116 9.49 4.19 -18.61
CA PRO A 116 9.28 5.35 -17.73
C PRO A 116 9.71 5.12 -16.28
N GLY A 117 9.58 3.89 -15.76
CA GLY A 117 9.98 3.52 -14.42
C GLY A 117 11.48 3.22 -14.27
N LEU A 118 12.18 2.93 -15.38
CA LEU A 118 13.58 2.50 -15.39
C LEU A 118 14.55 3.56 -15.93
N THR A 119 14.09 4.59 -16.66
CA THR A 119 14.97 5.60 -17.27
C THR A 119 14.89 6.97 -16.59
N ARG A 120 13.92 7.23 -15.71
CA ARG A 120 13.66 8.59 -15.19
C ARG A 120 14.70 9.13 -14.19
N TYR A 121 15.77 8.39 -13.89
CA TYR A 121 16.81 8.83 -12.94
C TYR A 121 18.24 8.55 -13.42
N ALA A 122 18.44 8.45 -14.74
CA ALA A 122 19.77 8.46 -15.34
C ALA A 122 20.13 9.86 -15.85
N LEU A 123 20.34 10.82 -14.94
CA LEU A 123 21.13 12.04 -15.16
C LEU A 123 21.73 12.49 -13.82
#